data_AF-A0A0D2C9A0-F1
#
_entry.id   AF-A0A0D2C9A0-F1
#
_cell.length_a   1.000
_cell.length_b   1.000
_cell.length_c   1.000
_cell.angle_alpha   90.00
_cell.angle_beta   90.00
_cell.angle_gamma   90.00
#
_symmetry.space_group_name_H-M   'P 1'
#
loop_
_entity.id
_entity.type
_entity.pdbx_description
1 polymer ?
#
loop_
_entity_poly.entity_id
_entity_poly.type
_entity_poly.pdbx_seq_one_letter_code
_entity_poly.pdbx_strand_id
1 'polypeptide(L)'
;MARILLDYSGSDVRLFFRIFFVVAFILINLLGTKCLAARAKLRLVQRRTVPLPYMTSWLASFDSLYALHMVRTLPGGWLSLLMIFAYLLNLGSDFTSALIKSVPVHDRCQFGTGLVVSSANIELVPWNGAPYTVVSQAQTTSLLNGGLQGVYRKANRAVNFSADVTDLLGQWNCVRNSLELDYPWDVSFNDIVTSLQQHDLLYDTPYSVYATVGNVSHLVILDTSVGENVGAVFNVRFSIDTTAYGNETKHMQSYECTLNDTYGELQPVQERIHSLATLNNWAEVFQGSVYEGTGTPASPNSGGILEQVLNSMTMVAGGGNYLLDTSHSLDTQGCLTQRTHILWELIMLSGLTLLLLAFLLLFWLGMSIRLKILSGGINVEDARWIQENTPIGNFEWMAQAVRESQRPRPMEIETADLKGWYFGGSSDGGGGYWITNKVARSNIAEESISLQSNSAL
;
A
#
# COMPACT_ATOMS: atom_id res chain seq x y z
N MET A 1 7.81 -10.35 10.60
CA MET A 1 6.91 -9.23 10.95
C MET A 1 5.55 -9.52 10.31
N ALA A 2 4.47 -9.56 11.09
CA ALA A 2 3.13 -9.80 10.56
C ALA A 2 2.68 -8.60 9.70
N ARG A 3 2.21 -8.85 8.47
CA ARG A 3 1.63 -7.83 7.60
C ARG A 3 0.16 -7.70 7.94
N ILE A 4 -0.29 -6.48 8.27
CA ILE A 4 -1.71 -6.21 8.50
C ILE A 4 -2.28 -5.72 7.17
N LEU A 5 -3.04 -6.59 6.52
CA LEU A 5 -3.73 -6.33 5.27
C LEU A 5 -5.21 -6.11 5.58
N LEU A 6 -5.74 -5.00 5.09
CA LEU A 6 -7.14 -4.65 5.21
C LEU A 6 -7.83 -4.68 3.85
N ASP A 7 -9.10 -5.10 3.89
CA ASP A 7 -9.98 -5.18 2.72
C ASP A 7 -10.61 -3.83 2.34
N TYR A 8 -10.30 -2.78 3.11
CA TYR A 8 -10.77 -1.43 2.88
C TYR A 8 -9.91 -0.69 1.87
N SER A 9 -10.51 0.28 1.17
CA SER A 9 -9.76 1.15 0.26
C SER A 9 -8.71 1.94 1.04
N GLY A 10 -7.52 2.12 0.45
CA GLY A 10 -6.45 2.88 1.08
C GLY A 10 -6.84 4.33 1.36
N SER A 11 -7.78 4.88 0.58
CA SER A 11 -8.35 6.22 0.79
C SER A 11 -9.16 6.30 2.08
N ASP A 12 -10.05 5.33 2.31
CA ASP A 12 -10.92 5.32 3.49
C ASP A 12 -10.09 5.14 4.77
N VAL A 13 -9.09 4.27 4.74
CA VAL A 13 -8.18 4.06 5.88
C VAL A 13 -7.37 5.33 6.16
N ARG A 14 -6.85 6.02 5.14
CA ARG A 14 -6.15 7.31 5.32
C ARG A 14 -7.06 8.38 5.91
N LEU A 15 -8.29 8.47 5.41
CA LEU A 15 -9.28 9.42 5.91
C LEU A 15 -9.60 9.15 7.38
N PHE A 16 -9.82 7.88 7.75
CA PHE A 16 -10.07 7.47 9.12
C PHE A 16 -8.94 7.91 10.06
N PHE A 17 -7.68 7.58 9.74
CA PHE A 17 -6.55 7.94 10.60
C PHE A 17 -6.35 9.46 10.67
N ARG A 18 -6.59 10.20 9.58
CA ARG A 18 -6.54 11.66 9.59
C ARG A 18 -7.58 12.26 10.54
N ILE A 19 -8.82 11.79 10.48
CA ILE A 19 -9.89 12.23 11.40
C ILE A 19 -9.52 11.86 12.84
N PHE A 20 -9.06 10.64 13.06
CA PHE A 20 -8.63 10.14 14.36
C PHE A 20 -7.56 11.04 14.99
N PHE A 21 -6.47 11.34 14.28
CA PHE A 21 -5.39 12.18 14.81
C PHE A 21 -5.86 13.60 15.07
N VAL A 22 -6.63 14.21 14.16
CA VAL A 22 -7.18 15.56 14.37
C VAL A 22 -8.02 15.63 15.64
N VAL A 23 -8.94 14.69 15.84
CA VAL A 23 -9.77 14.63 17.05
C VAL A 23 -8.93 14.39 18.30
N ALA A 24 -7.97 13.46 18.24
CA ALA A 24 -7.10 13.16 19.36
C ALA A 24 -6.26 14.38 19.79
N PHE A 25 -5.67 15.12 18.85
CA PHE A 25 -4.86 16.30 19.17
C PHE A 25 -5.70 17.48 19.67
N ILE A 26 -6.94 17.65 19.18
CA ILE A 26 -7.88 18.61 19.77
C ILE A 26 -8.14 18.27 21.24
N LEU A 27 -8.41 17.00 21.55
CA LEU A 27 -8.64 16.54 22.93
C LEU A 27 -7.39 16.68 23.80
N ILE A 28 -6.20 16.37 23.28
CA ILE A 28 -4.91 16.58 23.97
C ILE A 28 -4.71 18.05 24.32
N ASN A 29 -4.96 18.97 23.39
CA ASN A 29 -4.82 20.41 23.63
C ASN A 29 -5.82 20.91 24.71
N LEU A 30 -7.06 20.44 24.65
CA LEU A 30 -8.10 20.78 25.64
C LEU A 30 -7.74 20.25 27.03
N LEU A 31 -7.43 18.96 27.15
CA LEU A 31 -7.06 18.34 28.42
C LEU A 31 -5.76 18.91 28.97
N GLY A 32 -4.77 19.12 28.12
CA GLY A 32 -3.50 19.76 28.46
C GLY A 32 -3.69 21.14 29.09
N THR A 33 -4.60 21.95 28.52
CA THR A 33 -4.96 23.26 29.08
C THR A 33 -5.62 23.11 30.44
N LYS A 34 -6.53 22.13 30.60
CA LYS A 34 -7.17 21.84 31.89
C LYS A 34 -6.17 21.31 32.95
N CYS A 35 -5.16 20.55 32.56
CA CYS A 35 -4.08 20.08 33.43
C CYS A 35 -3.25 21.25 33.97
N LEU A 36 -2.81 22.16 33.08
CA LEU A 36 -2.05 23.36 33.46
C LEU A 36 -2.89 24.26 34.36
N ALA A 37 -4.16 24.48 34.02
CA ALA A 37 -5.12 25.21 34.83
C ALA A 37 -5.26 24.66 36.25
N ALA A 38 -5.54 23.36 36.37
CA ALA A 38 -5.72 22.69 37.66
C ALA A 38 -4.44 22.78 38.51
N ARG A 39 -3.27 22.68 37.88
CA ARG A 39 -1.97 22.79 38.55
C ARG A 39 -1.68 24.21 39.05
N ALA A 40 -1.96 25.24 38.24
CA ALA A 40 -1.81 26.62 38.65
C ALA A 40 -2.71 26.94 39.85
N LYS A 41 -3.99 26.55 39.77
CA LYS A 41 -4.96 26.72 40.87
C LYS A 41 -4.52 25.98 42.14
N LEU A 42 -4.07 24.73 42.02
CA LEU A 42 -3.59 23.95 43.16
C LEU A 42 -2.36 24.59 43.83
N ARG A 43 -1.46 25.19 43.05
CA ARG A 43 -0.30 25.92 43.60
C ARG A 43 -0.69 27.24 44.25
N LEU A 44 -1.69 27.95 43.74
CA LEU A 44 -2.21 29.15 44.40
C LEU A 44 -2.83 28.81 45.76
N VAL A 45 -3.63 27.73 45.81
CA VAL A 45 -4.20 27.17 47.05
C VAL A 45 -3.11 26.80 48.07
N GLN A 46 -2.01 26.17 47.65
CA GLN A 46 -0.96 25.69 48.57
C GLN A 46 0.12 26.72 48.94
N ARG A 47 0.62 27.48 47.95
CA ARG A 47 1.85 28.30 48.06
C ARG A 47 1.59 29.80 47.89
N ARG A 48 0.33 30.21 47.70
CA ARG A 48 -0.14 31.60 47.49
C ARG A 48 0.47 32.35 46.30
N THR A 49 1.47 31.82 45.59
CA THR A 49 2.11 32.42 44.40
C THR A 49 2.52 31.37 43.37
N VAL A 50 2.50 31.73 42.08
CA VAL A 50 2.88 30.90 40.93
C VAL A 50 3.72 31.72 39.94
N PRO A 51 4.87 31.22 39.44
CA PRO A 51 5.63 31.90 38.40
C PRO A 51 4.80 32.09 37.12
N LEU A 52 4.89 33.26 36.48
CA LEU A 52 4.18 33.54 35.22
C LEU A 52 4.45 32.52 34.10
N PRO A 53 5.70 32.03 33.89
CA PRO A 53 5.96 31.01 32.86
C PRO A 53 5.20 29.70 33.08
N TYR A 54 4.63 29.48 34.26
CA TYR A 54 3.85 28.27 34.57
C TYR A 54 2.34 28.46 34.43
N MET A 55 1.89 29.67 34.11
CA MET A 55 0.48 30.03 33.92
C MET A 55 0.17 30.30 32.45
N THR A 56 0.61 29.38 31.60
CA THR A 56 0.32 29.39 30.16
C THR A 56 -0.83 28.43 29.85
N SER A 57 -1.52 28.64 28.73
CA SER A 57 -2.35 27.61 28.12
C SER A 57 -1.47 26.50 27.53
N TRP A 58 -2.09 25.42 27.06
CA TRP A 58 -1.38 24.43 26.26
C TRP A 58 -0.95 25.08 24.93
N LEU A 59 0.36 25.27 24.78
CA LEU A 59 0.96 25.76 23.55
C LEU A 59 1.04 24.58 22.56
N ALA A 60 0.21 24.64 21.52
CA ALA A 60 0.27 23.70 20.42
C ALA A 60 1.41 24.08 19.46
N SER A 61 1.80 23.13 18.61
CA SER A 61 2.73 23.41 17.50
C SER A 61 4.09 23.97 17.97
N PHE A 62 4.68 24.84 17.14
CA PHE A 62 5.98 25.46 17.35
C PHE A 62 6.02 26.45 18.54
N ASP A 63 4.87 26.90 19.03
CA ASP A 63 4.79 27.89 20.12
C ASP A 63 5.43 27.37 21.41
N SER A 64 5.40 26.05 21.64
CA SER A 64 6.04 25.42 22.80
C SER A 64 7.57 25.53 22.76
N LEU A 65 8.17 25.33 21.58
CA LEU A 65 9.62 25.48 21.34
C LEU A 65 10.03 26.96 21.35
N TYR A 66 9.21 27.81 20.73
CA TYR A 66 9.45 29.25 20.71
C TYR A 66 9.42 29.86 22.12
N ALA A 67 8.44 29.49 22.94
CA ALA A 67 8.35 29.94 24.33
C ALA A 67 9.54 29.47 25.18
N LEU A 68 10.01 28.24 24.97
CA LEU A 68 11.23 27.74 25.62
C LEU A 68 12.45 28.56 25.23
N HIS A 69 12.58 28.92 23.94
CA HIS A 69 13.69 29.74 23.45
C HIS A 69 13.65 31.16 24.03
N MET A 70 12.47 31.80 24.04
CA MET A 70 12.31 33.20 24.48
C MET A 70 12.41 33.37 25.99
N VAL A 71 11.74 32.53 26.78
CA VAL A 71 11.69 32.67 28.25
C VAL A 71 12.83 31.89 28.93
N ARG A 72 13.63 31.13 28.16
CA ARG A 72 14.74 30.26 28.63
C ARG A 72 14.34 29.34 29.79
N THR A 73 13.05 29.02 29.89
CA THR A 73 12.47 28.15 30.91
C THR A 73 11.31 27.37 30.31
N LEU A 74 11.05 26.17 30.84
CA LEU A 74 9.99 25.30 30.34
C LEU A 74 8.60 25.89 30.71
N PRO A 75 7.79 26.31 29.72
CA PRO A 75 6.44 26.82 29.97
C PRO A 75 5.56 25.73 30.59
N GLY A 76 4.91 26.00 31.73
CA GLY A 76 4.17 24.96 32.48
C GLY A 76 5.05 23.93 33.21
N GLY A 77 6.38 24.13 33.25
CA GLY A 77 7.34 23.22 33.89
C GLY A 77 7.47 21.89 33.13
N TRP A 78 7.51 20.76 33.84
CA TRP A 78 7.68 19.45 33.21
C TRP A 78 6.58 19.08 32.18
N LEU A 79 5.38 19.65 32.28
CA LEU A 79 4.30 19.46 31.31
C LEU A 79 4.67 20.01 29.92
N SER A 80 5.62 20.95 29.83
CA SER A 80 6.20 21.41 28.56
C SER A 80 6.81 20.28 27.75
N LEU A 81 7.39 19.26 28.41
CA LEU A 81 7.98 18.11 27.71
C LEU A 81 6.90 17.29 27.01
N LEU A 82 5.72 17.17 27.63
CA LEU A 82 4.56 16.53 27.00
C LEU A 82 3.98 17.36 25.86
N MET A 83 4.07 18.69 25.94
CA MET A 83 3.67 19.59 24.85
C MET A 83 4.57 19.41 23.62
N ILE A 84 5.89 19.40 23.83
CA ILE A 84 6.87 19.13 22.76
C ILE A 84 6.67 17.72 22.19
N PHE A 85 6.45 16.73 23.05
CA PHE A 85 6.17 15.37 22.61
C PHE A 85 4.87 15.26 21.79
N ALA A 86 3.80 15.92 22.22
CA ALA A 86 2.55 15.99 21.46
C ALA A 86 2.75 16.66 20.09
N TYR A 87 3.58 17.70 20.02
CA TYR A 87 3.95 18.34 18.76
C TYR A 87 4.68 17.38 17.82
N LEU A 88 5.67 16.61 18.32
CA LEU A 88 6.38 15.61 17.52
C LEU A 88 5.44 14.50 17.02
N LEU A 89 4.50 14.04 17.85
CA LEU A 89 3.48 13.08 17.42
C LEU A 89 2.54 13.66 16.36
N ASN A 90 2.17 14.94 16.50
CA ASN A 90 1.32 15.62 15.52
C ASN A 90 2.01 15.73 14.16
N LEU A 91 3.30 16.13 14.14
CA LEU A 91 4.12 16.13 12.93
C LEU A 91 4.27 14.70 12.37
N GLY A 92 4.46 13.71 13.24
CA GLY A 92 4.46 12.30 12.88
C GLY A 92 3.17 11.85 12.17
N SER A 93 2.02 12.39 12.57
CA SER A 93 0.72 12.04 12.01
C SER A 93 0.52 12.52 10.57
N ASP A 94 1.25 13.55 10.14
CA ASP A 94 1.23 14.00 8.75
C ASP A 94 1.81 12.93 7.79
N PHE A 95 2.63 12.01 8.30
CA PHE A 95 3.15 10.88 7.53
C PHE A 95 2.14 9.73 7.34
N THR A 96 0.92 9.83 7.86
CA THR A 96 -0.13 8.80 7.72
C THR A 96 -0.31 8.33 6.28
N SER A 97 -0.27 9.25 5.31
CA SER A 97 -0.40 8.93 3.88
C SER A 97 0.75 8.07 3.35
N ALA A 98 1.96 8.23 3.88
CA ALA A 98 3.13 7.44 3.53
C ALA A 98 3.16 6.07 4.23
N LEU A 99 2.54 5.99 5.42
CA LEU A 99 2.47 4.78 6.24
C LEU A 99 1.37 3.80 5.82
N ILE A 100 0.48 4.22 4.92
CA ILE A 100 -0.60 3.40 4.36
C ILE A 100 -0.31 3.14 2.88
N LYS A 101 0.03 1.90 2.55
CA LYS A 101 0.38 1.48 1.19
C LYS A 101 -0.69 0.57 0.60
N SER A 102 -1.00 0.74 -0.68
CA SER A 102 -1.77 -0.25 -1.44
C SER A 102 -0.81 -1.29 -1.99
N VAL A 103 -1.08 -2.56 -1.76
CA VAL A 103 -0.27 -3.67 -2.27
C VAL A 103 -1.16 -4.65 -3.04
N PRO A 104 -0.75 -5.10 -4.23
CA PRO A 104 -1.44 -6.19 -4.92
C PRO A 104 -1.24 -7.49 -4.13
N VAL A 105 -2.32 -8.23 -3.93
CA VAL A 105 -2.32 -9.55 -3.28
C VAL A 105 -3.14 -10.50 -4.13
N HIS A 106 -2.71 -11.76 -4.19
CA HIS A 106 -3.48 -12.83 -4.83
C HIS A 106 -4.76 -13.11 -4.04
N ASP A 107 -5.87 -13.19 -4.75
CA ASP A 107 -7.20 -13.37 -4.19
C ASP A 107 -8.15 -14.00 -5.22
N ARG A 108 -9.39 -14.28 -4.82
CA ARG A 108 -10.44 -14.85 -5.66
C ARG A 108 -11.45 -13.76 -6.04
N CYS A 109 -11.48 -13.37 -7.31
CA CYS A 109 -12.46 -12.42 -7.85
C CYS A 109 -13.66 -13.16 -8.43
N GLN A 110 -14.82 -12.51 -8.47
CA GLN A 110 -15.96 -13.03 -9.24
C GLN A 110 -15.60 -13.13 -10.72
N PHE A 111 -15.95 -14.26 -11.32
CA PHE A 111 -15.93 -14.41 -12.76
C PHE A 111 -17.13 -13.69 -13.35
N GLY A 112 -16.87 -12.75 -14.25
CA GLY A 112 -17.92 -12.05 -15.00
C GLY A 112 -18.32 -12.87 -16.23
N THR A 113 -17.98 -12.32 -17.39
CA THR A 113 -18.25 -12.94 -18.69
C THR A 113 -16.93 -13.32 -19.37
N GLY A 114 -16.88 -14.48 -20.01
CA GLY A 114 -15.69 -14.90 -20.73
C GLY A 114 -15.85 -16.25 -21.39
N LEU A 115 -14.72 -16.91 -21.63
CA LEU A 115 -14.66 -18.28 -22.10
C LEU A 115 -14.61 -19.22 -20.90
N VAL A 116 -15.44 -20.25 -20.92
CA VAL A 116 -15.54 -21.28 -19.87
C VAL A 116 -15.31 -22.64 -20.51
N VAL A 117 -14.26 -23.33 -20.09
CA VAL A 117 -13.98 -24.70 -20.53
C VAL A 117 -14.86 -25.64 -19.73
N SER A 118 -15.81 -26.30 -20.40
CA SER A 118 -16.75 -27.24 -19.78
C SER A 118 -16.86 -28.54 -20.57
N SER A 119 -16.84 -28.45 -21.91
CA SER A 119 -16.73 -29.57 -22.85
C SER A 119 -16.54 -29.02 -24.27
N ALA A 120 -15.73 -29.67 -25.10
CA ALA A 120 -15.49 -29.17 -26.45
C ALA A 120 -16.73 -29.31 -27.33
N ASN A 121 -17.30 -28.21 -27.82
CA ASN A 121 -18.44 -28.24 -28.75
C ASN A 121 -18.02 -28.09 -30.22
N ILE A 122 -16.71 -28.06 -30.48
CA ILE A 122 -16.14 -27.78 -31.80
C ILE A 122 -15.05 -28.79 -32.10
N GLU A 123 -15.18 -29.48 -33.24
CA GLU A 123 -14.23 -30.47 -33.74
C GLU A 123 -13.05 -29.83 -34.49
N LEU A 124 -13.33 -28.79 -35.30
CA LEU A 124 -12.32 -28.01 -36.02
C LEU A 124 -12.15 -26.65 -35.36
N VAL A 125 -11.04 -26.46 -34.64
CA VAL A 125 -10.84 -25.27 -33.81
C VAL A 125 -10.42 -24.08 -34.68
N PRO A 126 -11.15 -22.95 -34.67
CA PRO A 126 -10.75 -21.76 -35.41
C PRO A 126 -9.66 -20.98 -34.64
N TRP A 127 -8.65 -20.47 -35.36
CA TRP A 127 -7.58 -19.67 -34.77
C TRP A 127 -7.79 -18.15 -34.90
N ASN A 128 -8.58 -17.70 -35.89
CA ASN A 128 -8.72 -16.29 -36.28
C ASN A 128 -9.83 -15.54 -35.52
N GLY A 129 -10.09 -15.89 -34.26
CA GLY A 129 -11.22 -15.40 -33.48
C GLY A 129 -10.85 -14.60 -32.22
N ALA A 130 -11.80 -13.77 -31.77
CA ALA A 130 -11.72 -13.11 -30.47
C ALA A 130 -11.42 -14.06 -29.29
N PRO A 131 -11.93 -15.33 -29.26
CA PRO A 131 -11.62 -16.26 -28.19
C PRO A 131 -10.12 -16.57 -28.05
N TYR A 132 -9.42 -16.81 -29.16
CA TYR A 132 -7.96 -17.01 -29.16
C TYR A 132 -7.23 -15.82 -28.53
N THR A 133 -7.56 -14.60 -28.94
CA THR A 133 -6.95 -13.38 -28.37
C THR A 133 -7.17 -13.29 -26.87
N VAL A 134 -8.38 -13.59 -26.37
CA VAL A 134 -8.68 -13.51 -24.94
C VAL A 134 -7.90 -14.56 -24.14
N VAL A 135 -7.89 -15.81 -24.57
CA VAL A 135 -7.22 -16.88 -23.81
C VAL A 135 -5.70 -16.77 -23.88
N SER A 136 -5.15 -16.32 -25.01
CA SER A 136 -3.72 -16.05 -25.16
C SER A 136 -3.29 -14.87 -24.28
N GLN A 137 -4.06 -13.78 -24.27
CA GLN A 137 -3.81 -12.64 -23.39
C GLN A 137 -3.97 -12.99 -21.92
N ALA A 138 -4.94 -13.83 -21.56
CA ALA A 138 -5.13 -14.29 -20.18
C ALA A 138 -3.89 -15.05 -19.68
N GLN A 139 -3.28 -15.89 -20.52
CA GLN A 139 -2.02 -16.58 -20.19
C GLN A 139 -0.88 -15.59 -19.92
N THR A 140 -0.66 -14.65 -20.83
CA THR A 140 0.37 -13.61 -20.65
C THR A 140 0.09 -12.74 -19.42
N THR A 141 -1.16 -12.34 -19.21
CA THR A 141 -1.56 -11.50 -18.06
C THR A 141 -1.34 -12.23 -16.74
N SER A 142 -1.71 -13.52 -16.68
CA SER A 142 -1.47 -14.36 -15.51
C SER A 142 0.02 -14.40 -15.16
N LEU A 143 0.89 -14.70 -16.13
CA LEU A 143 2.34 -14.73 -15.93
C LEU A 143 2.90 -13.38 -15.47
N LEU A 144 2.48 -12.27 -16.09
CA LEU A 144 2.90 -10.91 -15.72
C LEU A 144 2.46 -10.55 -14.28
N ASN A 145 1.34 -11.09 -13.83
CA ASN A 145 0.80 -10.91 -12.49
C ASN A 145 1.36 -11.91 -11.46
N GLY A 146 2.28 -12.79 -11.86
CA GLY A 146 2.91 -13.79 -11.00
C GLY A 146 2.08 -15.06 -10.78
N GLY A 147 1.06 -15.27 -11.61
CA GLY A 147 0.23 -16.47 -11.64
C GLY A 147 0.78 -17.56 -12.55
N LEU A 148 0.00 -18.63 -12.72
CA LEU A 148 0.37 -19.81 -13.50
C LEU A 148 -0.10 -19.71 -14.95
N GLN A 149 0.60 -20.40 -15.86
CA GLN A 149 0.21 -20.58 -17.26
C GLN A 149 -0.38 -21.98 -17.46
N GLY A 150 -1.40 -22.11 -18.30
CA GLY A 150 -1.97 -23.41 -18.65
C GLY A 150 -3.29 -23.28 -19.41
N VAL A 151 -4.01 -24.40 -19.46
CA VAL A 151 -5.42 -24.45 -19.89
C VAL A 151 -6.28 -24.06 -18.69
N TYR A 152 -6.85 -22.85 -18.74
CA TYR A 152 -7.70 -22.37 -17.66
C TYR A 152 -9.12 -22.91 -17.79
N ARG A 153 -9.75 -23.20 -16.65
CA ARG A 153 -11.18 -23.49 -16.59
C ARG A 153 -11.99 -22.30 -17.09
N LYS A 154 -11.52 -21.09 -16.80
CA LYS A 154 -12.19 -19.83 -17.10
C LYS A 154 -11.17 -18.78 -17.50
N ALA A 155 -11.46 -18.06 -18.57
CA ALA A 155 -10.59 -17.00 -19.08
C ALA A 155 -11.42 -15.80 -19.54
N ASN A 156 -10.96 -14.60 -19.19
CA ASN A 156 -11.60 -13.35 -19.58
C ASN A 156 -10.56 -12.26 -19.86
N ARG A 157 -11.02 -11.04 -20.10
CA ARG A 157 -10.17 -9.87 -20.41
C ARG A 157 -9.72 -9.11 -19.17
N ALA A 158 -9.78 -9.72 -17.99
CA ALA A 158 -9.45 -9.02 -16.75
C ALA A 158 -7.93 -8.78 -16.65
N VAL A 159 -7.52 -7.52 -16.61
CA VAL A 159 -6.11 -7.11 -16.51
C VAL A 159 -5.44 -7.53 -15.19
N ASN A 160 -6.25 -7.81 -14.17
CA ASN A 160 -5.79 -8.30 -12.88
C ASN A 160 -5.90 -9.82 -12.75
N PHE A 161 -6.17 -10.55 -13.84
CA PHE A 161 -6.20 -12.01 -13.80
C PHE A 161 -4.85 -12.57 -13.39
N SER A 162 -4.86 -13.50 -12.45
CA SER A 162 -3.66 -14.22 -11.99
C SER A 162 -4.08 -15.61 -11.58
N ALA A 163 -3.86 -16.58 -12.46
CA ALA A 163 -4.36 -17.93 -12.29
C ALA A 163 -3.65 -18.62 -11.13
N ASP A 164 -4.44 -19.26 -10.27
CA ASP A 164 -3.95 -20.17 -9.23
C ASP A 164 -4.14 -21.63 -9.67
N VAL A 165 -3.67 -22.57 -8.84
CA VAL A 165 -3.78 -24.01 -9.12
C VAL A 165 -5.23 -24.49 -9.30
N THR A 166 -6.23 -23.78 -8.78
CA THR A 166 -7.65 -24.14 -8.90
C THR A 166 -8.27 -23.65 -10.19
N ASP A 167 -7.65 -22.66 -10.85
CA ASP A 167 -8.08 -22.17 -12.16
C ASP A 167 -7.52 -23.00 -13.32
N LEU A 168 -6.47 -23.78 -13.10
CA LEU A 168 -5.86 -24.63 -14.12
C LEU A 168 -6.60 -25.97 -14.22
N LEU A 169 -6.92 -26.38 -15.44
CA LEU A 169 -7.38 -27.74 -15.75
C LEU A 169 -6.22 -28.67 -16.10
N GLY A 170 -5.13 -28.09 -16.59
CA GLY A 170 -3.96 -28.80 -17.08
C GLY A 170 -3.06 -27.85 -17.87
N GLN A 171 -2.02 -28.39 -18.49
CA GLN A 171 -1.11 -27.63 -19.33
C GLN A 171 -0.44 -28.54 -20.36
N TRP A 172 -0.21 -28.01 -21.55
CA TRP A 172 0.73 -28.61 -22.48
C TRP A 172 2.16 -28.42 -21.96
N ASN A 173 2.98 -29.45 -22.12
CA ASN A 173 4.39 -29.46 -21.79
C ASN A 173 5.18 -29.95 -22.99
N CYS A 174 6.01 -29.06 -23.56
CA CYS A 174 6.81 -29.27 -24.76
C CYS A 174 8.27 -29.48 -24.37
N VAL A 175 8.71 -30.74 -24.41
CA VAL A 175 10.09 -31.12 -24.08
C VAL A 175 10.96 -31.02 -25.33
N ARG A 176 12.06 -30.26 -25.22
CA ARG A 176 13.08 -30.15 -26.26
C ARG A 176 13.77 -31.50 -26.47
N ASN A 177 13.80 -32.01 -27.69
CA ASN A 177 14.59 -33.19 -28.04
C ASN A 177 16.08 -32.83 -28.05
N SER A 178 16.94 -33.71 -27.52
CA SER A 178 18.39 -33.48 -27.48
C SER A 178 19.06 -33.62 -28.85
N LEU A 179 18.43 -34.31 -29.80
CA LEU A 179 18.94 -34.46 -31.16
C LEU A 179 18.56 -33.23 -31.99
N GLU A 180 19.59 -32.46 -32.34
CA GLU A 180 19.52 -31.36 -33.30
C GLU A 180 20.07 -31.85 -34.65
N LEU A 181 19.40 -31.46 -35.74
CA LEU A 181 19.82 -31.86 -37.09
C LEU A 181 20.07 -30.63 -37.96
N ASP A 182 21.20 -30.66 -38.66
CA ASP A 182 21.65 -29.59 -39.53
C ASP A 182 21.48 -29.99 -40.99
N TYR A 183 20.85 -29.12 -41.77
CA TYR A 183 20.66 -29.34 -43.20
C TYR A 183 21.26 -28.19 -44.01
N PRO A 184 21.99 -28.48 -45.09
CA PRO A 184 22.38 -27.44 -46.05
C PRO A 184 21.18 -26.63 -46.55
N TRP A 185 21.41 -25.36 -46.88
CA TRP A 185 20.36 -24.39 -47.23
C TRP A 185 19.56 -24.75 -48.51
N ASP A 186 20.13 -25.60 -49.37
CA ASP A 186 19.58 -26.04 -50.64
C ASP A 186 18.76 -27.34 -50.56
N VAL A 187 18.74 -28.00 -49.38
CA VAL A 187 17.91 -29.19 -49.16
C VAL A 187 16.43 -28.82 -49.17
N SER A 188 15.62 -29.63 -49.87
CA SER A 188 14.18 -29.41 -49.94
C SER A 188 13.51 -29.70 -48.59
N PHE A 189 12.45 -28.97 -48.26
CA PHE A 189 11.74 -29.23 -46.99
C PHE A 189 11.15 -30.66 -46.93
N ASN A 190 10.82 -31.28 -48.07
CA ASN A 190 10.36 -32.67 -48.13
C ASN A 190 11.45 -33.67 -47.70
N ASP A 191 12.71 -33.42 -48.09
CA ASP A 191 13.84 -34.26 -47.68
C ASP A 191 14.14 -34.07 -46.19
N ILE A 192 14.00 -32.84 -45.67
CA ILE A 192 14.10 -32.54 -44.24
C ILE A 192 13.02 -33.31 -43.47
N VAL A 193 11.76 -33.25 -43.90
CA VAL A 193 10.64 -33.99 -43.28
C VAL A 193 10.94 -35.50 -43.26
N THR A 194 11.34 -36.07 -44.40
CA THR A 194 11.66 -37.50 -44.51
C THR A 194 12.79 -37.89 -43.56
N SER A 195 13.83 -37.05 -43.48
CA SER A 195 14.96 -37.25 -42.56
C SER A 195 14.53 -37.19 -41.09
N LEU A 196 13.70 -36.22 -40.72
CA LEU A 196 13.18 -36.08 -39.35
C LEU A 196 12.31 -37.29 -38.94
N GLN A 197 11.48 -37.81 -39.85
CA GLN A 197 10.71 -39.04 -39.62
C GLN A 197 11.63 -40.26 -39.41
N GLN A 198 12.69 -40.40 -40.21
CA GLN A 198 13.66 -41.49 -40.06
C GLN A 198 14.39 -41.47 -38.70
N HIS A 199 14.51 -40.30 -38.07
CA HIS A 199 15.10 -40.13 -36.75
C HIS A 199 14.08 -40.17 -35.61
N ASP A 200 12.81 -40.52 -35.87
CA ASP A 200 11.71 -40.52 -34.89
C ASP A 200 11.49 -39.15 -34.22
N LEU A 201 11.73 -38.06 -34.97
CA LEU A 201 11.49 -36.69 -34.50
C LEU A 201 10.10 -36.17 -34.91
N LEU A 202 9.44 -36.85 -35.84
CA LEU A 202 8.07 -36.62 -36.30
C LEU A 202 7.29 -37.94 -36.28
N TYR A 203 5.96 -37.90 -36.45
CA TYR A 203 5.11 -39.07 -36.63
C TYR A 203 4.88 -39.34 -38.13
N ASP A 204 3.70 -39.85 -38.51
CA ASP A 204 3.41 -40.32 -39.86
C ASP A 204 2.77 -39.26 -40.79
N THR A 205 2.24 -38.16 -40.23
CA THR A 205 1.42 -37.18 -40.99
C THR A 205 1.90 -35.73 -40.84
N PRO A 206 3.18 -35.43 -41.10
CA PRO A 206 3.73 -34.12 -40.87
C PRO A 206 3.14 -33.07 -41.83
N TYR A 207 2.92 -31.87 -41.30
CA TYR A 207 2.54 -30.70 -42.05
C TYR A 207 3.59 -29.61 -41.88
N SER A 208 3.96 -28.95 -42.97
CA SER A 208 5.01 -27.93 -42.99
C SER A 208 4.45 -26.57 -43.36
N VAL A 209 4.84 -25.55 -42.61
CA VAL A 209 4.60 -24.13 -42.92
C VAL A 209 5.94 -23.41 -42.95
N TYR A 210 6.13 -22.55 -43.95
CA TYR A 210 7.39 -21.83 -44.16
C TYR A 210 7.16 -20.50 -44.87
N ALA A 211 8.13 -19.61 -44.73
CA ALA A 211 8.22 -18.37 -45.50
C ALA A 211 9.23 -18.53 -46.64
N THR A 212 9.16 -17.66 -47.64
CA THR A 212 10.05 -17.66 -48.81
C THR A 212 10.89 -16.38 -48.84
N VAL A 213 11.84 -16.26 -47.92
CA VAL A 213 12.79 -15.13 -47.86
C VAL A 213 14.16 -15.63 -48.30
N GLY A 214 14.47 -15.40 -49.58
CA GLY A 214 15.61 -16.03 -50.25
C GLY A 214 15.28 -17.44 -50.72
N ASN A 215 15.28 -18.41 -49.81
CA ASN A 215 14.79 -19.79 -50.00
C ASN A 215 13.72 -20.10 -48.92
N VAL A 216 13.44 -21.39 -48.64
CA VAL A 216 12.64 -21.81 -47.47
C VAL A 216 13.25 -21.21 -46.21
N SER A 217 12.52 -20.36 -45.49
CA SER A 217 12.94 -19.78 -44.20
C SER A 217 11.79 -19.90 -43.20
N HIS A 218 12.08 -19.76 -41.90
CA HIS A 218 11.07 -19.88 -40.85
C HIS A 218 10.25 -21.17 -40.95
N LEU A 219 10.91 -22.30 -41.20
CA LEU A 219 10.26 -23.57 -41.38
C LEU A 219 9.79 -24.11 -40.03
N VAL A 220 8.49 -24.34 -39.90
CA VAL A 220 7.89 -25.10 -38.79
C VAL A 220 7.21 -26.31 -39.38
N ILE A 221 7.59 -27.48 -38.90
CA ILE A 221 6.95 -28.75 -39.20
C ILE A 221 6.24 -29.19 -37.93
N LEU A 222 4.98 -29.59 -38.06
CA LEU A 222 4.16 -30.06 -36.95
C LEU A 222 3.53 -31.39 -37.32
N ASP A 223 3.28 -32.22 -36.31
CA ASP A 223 2.71 -33.54 -36.51
C ASP A 223 1.96 -34.01 -35.27
N THR A 224 1.00 -34.90 -35.45
CA THR A 224 0.15 -35.43 -34.38
C THR A 224 0.25 -36.94 -34.30
N SER A 225 0.26 -37.48 -33.08
CA SER A 225 0.41 -38.91 -32.83
C SER A 225 -0.75 -39.78 -33.34
N VAL A 226 -1.89 -39.17 -33.71
CA VAL A 226 -3.11 -39.88 -34.11
C VAL A 226 -3.49 -39.65 -35.58
N GLY A 227 -2.77 -38.79 -36.31
CA GLY A 227 -3.07 -38.43 -37.69
C GLY A 227 -4.50 -37.93 -37.89
N GLU A 228 -5.22 -38.53 -38.85
CA GLU A 228 -6.62 -38.20 -39.15
C GLU A 228 -7.64 -38.80 -38.17
N ASN A 229 -7.20 -39.62 -37.21
CA ASN A 229 -8.13 -40.28 -36.28
C ASN A 229 -8.76 -39.27 -35.30
N VAL A 230 -10.07 -39.38 -35.14
CA VAL A 230 -10.87 -38.59 -34.18
C VAL A 230 -11.26 -39.50 -33.01
N GLY A 231 -11.49 -38.94 -31.82
CA GLY A 231 -11.91 -39.71 -30.64
C GLY A 231 -10.75 -40.26 -29.81
N ALA A 232 -9.53 -39.77 -30.02
CA ALA A 232 -8.35 -40.20 -29.29
C ALA A 232 -7.59 -38.99 -28.71
N VAL A 233 -6.99 -39.18 -27.53
CA VAL A 233 -6.00 -38.24 -26.99
C VAL A 233 -4.75 -38.24 -27.86
N PHE A 234 -4.11 -37.08 -28.02
CA PHE A 234 -2.99 -36.92 -28.94
C PHE A 234 -1.85 -36.12 -28.34
N ASN A 235 -0.65 -36.45 -28.79
CA ASN A 235 0.56 -35.67 -28.60
C ASN A 235 0.89 -34.93 -29.90
N VAL A 236 1.72 -33.89 -29.78
CA VAL A 236 2.15 -33.08 -30.91
C VAL A 236 3.66 -33.04 -30.94
N ARG A 237 4.26 -33.31 -32.09
CA ARG A 237 5.69 -33.10 -32.33
C ARG A 237 5.87 -31.89 -33.22
N PHE A 238 6.83 -31.04 -32.89
CA PHE A 238 7.23 -29.89 -33.70
C PHE A 238 8.69 -30.03 -34.07
N SER A 239 9.07 -29.60 -35.28
CA SER A 239 10.44 -29.35 -35.67
C SER A 239 10.53 -27.94 -36.25
N ILE A 240 11.37 -27.10 -35.66
CA ILE A 240 11.49 -25.67 -35.98
C ILE A 240 12.90 -25.38 -36.50
N ASP A 241 12.99 -24.69 -37.62
CA ASP A 241 14.24 -24.09 -38.08
C ASP A 241 14.60 -22.89 -37.20
N THR A 242 15.65 -23.01 -36.40
CA THR A 242 16.05 -21.96 -35.46
C THR A 242 16.78 -20.79 -36.13
N THR A 243 17.08 -20.90 -37.42
CA THR A 243 17.81 -19.88 -38.18
C THR A 243 16.92 -18.76 -38.71
N ALA A 244 17.54 -17.66 -39.14
CA ALA A 244 16.85 -16.43 -39.52
C ALA A 244 16.55 -16.36 -41.02
N TYR A 245 17.45 -16.88 -41.85
CA TYR A 245 17.41 -16.73 -43.30
C TYR A 245 17.31 -18.06 -44.04
N GLY A 246 16.75 -18.05 -45.25
CA GLY A 246 16.59 -19.28 -46.02
C GLY A 246 17.87 -19.80 -46.70
N ASN A 247 18.90 -18.96 -46.81
CA ASN A 247 20.15 -19.23 -47.52
C ASN A 247 21.32 -19.63 -46.61
N GLU A 248 21.03 -19.97 -45.35
CA GLU A 248 21.99 -20.50 -44.37
C GLU A 248 21.63 -21.94 -43.99
N THR A 249 22.60 -22.63 -43.36
CA THR A 249 22.40 -23.98 -42.82
C THR A 249 21.19 -23.96 -41.88
N LYS A 250 20.24 -24.86 -42.11
CA LYS A 250 19.02 -24.99 -41.32
C LYS A 250 19.31 -25.80 -40.08
N HIS A 251 19.05 -25.19 -38.94
CA HIS A 251 19.26 -25.79 -37.62
C HIS A 251 17.91 -26.22 -37.08
N MET A 252 17.54 -27.49 -37.32
CA MET A 252 16.23 -28.03 -36.95
C MET A 252 16.22 -28.52 -35.51
N GLN A 253 15.43 -27.84 -34.67
CA GLN A 253 15.17 -28.23 -33.29
C GLN A 253 13.79 -28.89 -33.17
N SER A 254 13.74 -30.09 -32.62
CA SER A 254 12.47 -30.80 -32.39
C SER A 254 11.97 -30.72 -30.95
N TYR A 255 10.65 -30.73 -30.76
CA TYR A 255 9.94 -30.69 -29.48
C TYR A 255 8.85 -31.75 -29.46
N GLU A 256 8.69 -32.43 -28.33
CA GLU A 256 7.56 -33.33 -28.07
C GLU A 256 6.65 -32.72 -27.01
N CYS A 257 5.41 -32.43 -27.41
CA CYS A 257 4.40 -31.78 -26.59
C CYS A 257 3.36 -32.79 -26.15
N THR A 258 3.15 -32.87 -24.84
CA THR A 258 2.14 -33.73 -24.21
C THR A 258 1.22 -32.88 -23.34
N LEU A 259 -0.08 -33.21 -23.30
CA LEU A 259 -1.02 -32.52 -22.42
C LEU A 259 -1.08 -33.23 -21.07
N ASN A 260 -0.77 -32.50 -20.01
CA ASN A 260 -1.02 -32.97 -18.65
C ASN A 260 -2.43 -32.54 -18.23
N ASP A 261 -3.36 -33.49 -18.15
CA ASP A 261 -4.70 -33.28 -17.63
C ASP A 261 -4.73 -33.50 -16.11
N THR A 262 -4.82 -32.42 -15.36
CA THR A 262 -4.68 -32.47 -13.89
C THR A 262 -5.91 -33.07 -13.21
N TYR A 263 -7.09 -32.91 -13.82
CA TYR A 263 -8.38 -33.29 -13.22
C TYR A 263 -9.22 -34.25 -14.08
N GLY A 264 -8.73 -34.67 -15.24
CA GLY A 264 -9.49 -35.49 -16.20
C GLY A 264 -10.52 -34.68 -16.99
N GLU A 265 -10.46 -33.35 -16.94
CA GLU A 265 -11.43 -32.45 -17.58
C GLU A 265 -11.05 -32.12 -19.03
N LEU A 266 -9.80 -32.34 -19.44
CA LEU A 266 -9.29 -32.01 -20.76
C LEU A 266 -9.27 -33.18 -21.73
N GLN A 267 -9.26 -34.43 -21.25
CA GLN A 267 -9.36 -35.61 -22.10
C GLN A 267 -10.58 -35.56 -23.04
N PRO A 268 -11.82 -35.27 -22.58
CA PRO A 268 -12.97 -35.16 -23.48
C PRO A 268 -12.86 -34.00 -24.47
N VAL A 269 -12.09 -32.96 -24.14
CA VAL A 269 -11.80 -31.84 -25.05
C VAL A 269 -10.85 -32.30 -26.16
N GLN A 270 -9.77 -33.00 -25.81
CA GLN A 270 -8.81 -33.52 -26.80
C GLN A 270 -9.45 -34.53 -27.76
N GLU A 271 -10.22 -35.48 -27.25
CA GLU A 271 -10.83 -36.54 -28.07
C GLU A 271 -11.77 -36.00 -29.15
N ARG A 272 -12.32 -34.79 -28.98
CA ARG A 272 -13.16 -34.14 -29.98
C ARG A 272 -12.39 -33.34 -31.02
N ILE A 273 -11.15 -32.94 -30.75
CA ILE A 273 -10.37 -32.14 -31.69
C ILE A 273 -9.91 -33.04 -32.84
N HIS A 274 -10.21 -32.64 -34.08
CA HIS A 274 -9.59 -33.25 -35.26
C HIS A 274 -8.15 -32.74 -35.33
N SER A 275 -7.22 -33.44 -34.69
CA SER A 275 -5.87 -32.93 -34.40
C SER A 275 -5.11 -32.53 -35.65
N LEU A 276 -5.03 -33.38 -36.68
CA LEU A 276 -4.32 -33.04 -37.92
C LEU A 276 -4.91 -31.82 -38.62
N ALA A 277 -6.22 -31.82 -38.87
CA ALA A 277 -6.89 -30.71 -39.55
C ALA A 277 -6.80 -29.40 -38.75
N THR A 278 -6.91 -29.48 -37.42
CA THR A 278 -6.82 -28.33 -36.53
C THR A 278 -5.39 -27.78 -36.50
N LEU A 279 -4.38 -28.64 -36.34
CA LEU A 279 -2.99 -28.20 -36.32
C LEU A 279 -2.58 -27.58 -37.67
N ASN A 280 -3.03 -28.15 -38.79
CA ASN A 280 -2.81 -27.56 -40.11
C ASN A 280 -3.44 -26.17 -40.20
N ASN A 281 -4.66 -26.01 -39.69
CA ASN A 281 -5.34 -24.72 -39.62
C ASN A 281 -4.58 -23.72 -38.74
N TRP A 282 -3.98 -24.16 -37.64
CA TRP A 282 -3.21 -23.33 -36.70
C TRP A 282 -1.73 -23.15 -37.05
N ALA A 283 -1.24 -23.77 -38.13
CA ALA A 283 0.18 -23.82 -38.47
C ALA A 283 0.81 -22.42 -38.58
N GLU A 284 0.12 -21.49 -39.25
CA GLU A 284 0.58 -20.10 -39.37
C GLU A 284 0.65 -19.37 -38.03
N VAL A 285 -0.21 -19.70 -37.06
CA VAL A 285 -0.16 -19.13 -35.71
C VAL A 285 1.05 -19.66 -34.94
N PHE A 286 1.36 -20.96 -35.06
CA PHE A 286 2.58 -21.52 -34.47
C PHE A 286 3.82 -20.86 -35.07
N GLN A 287 3.91 -20.76 -36.39
CA GLN A 287 5.00 -20.08 -37.07
C GLN A 287 5.12 -18.62 -36.62
N GLY A 288 4.03 -17.85 -36.72
CA GLY A 288 4.03 -16.42 -36.38
C GLY A 288 4.27 -16.13 -34.89
N SER A 289 4.08 -17.11 -34.00
CA SER A 289 4.37 -16.94 -32.56
C SER A 289 5.84 -17.20 -32.24
N VAL A 290 6.52 -18.07 -33.00
CA VAL A 290 7.91 -18.46 -32.76
C VAL A 290 8.91 -17.47 -33.36
N TYR A 291 8.58 -16.83 -34.48
CA TYR A 291 9.44 -15.83 -35.13
C TYR A 291 8.92 -14.41 -34.89
N GLU A 292 9.83 -13.46 -34.63
CA GLU A 292 9.48 -12.05 -34.36
C GLU A 292 9.32 -11.20 -35.64
N GLY A 293 9.21 -11.84 -36.80
CA GLY A 293 9.04 -11.18 -38.10
C GLY A 293 9.99 -11.73 -39.16
N THR A 294 9.95 -11.15 -40.36
CA THR A 294 10.79 -11.58 -41.49
C THR A 294 12.28 -11.43 -41.18
N GLY A 295 13.07 -12.51 -41.37
CA GLY A 295 14.52 -12.47 -41.20
C GLY A 295 14.99 -12.50 -39.74
N THR A 296 14.13 -12.97 -38.83
CA THR A 296 14.47 -13.15 -37.42
C THR A 296 14.67 -14.64 -37.13
N PRO A 297 15.64 -15.02 -36.28
CA PRO A 297 15.72 -16.41 -35.82
C PRO A 297 14.50 -16.77 -34.97
N ALA A 298 14.30 -18.08 -34.75
CA ALA A 298 13.27 -18.54 -33.83
C ALA A 298 13.56 -18.05 -32.40
N SER A 299 12.51 -17.78 -31.63
CA SER A 299 12.64 -17.40 -30.22
C SER A 299 13.38 -18.48 -29.42
N PRO A 300 14.31 -18.12 -28.53
CA PRO A 300 15.02 -19.09 -27.68
C PRO A 300 14.06 -19.85 -26.75
N ASN A 301 12.87 -19.32 -26.49
CA ASN A 301 11.81 -19.96 -25.72
C ASN A 301 10.71 -20.59 -26.60
N SER A 302 11.09 -21.16 -27.75
CA SER A 302 10.14 -21.79 -28.68
C SER A 302 9.24 -22.81 -28.00
N GLY A 303 9.77 -23.65 -27.09
CA GLY A 303 8.98 -24.63 -26.32
C GLY A 303 7.83 -24.00 -25.54
N GLY A 304 8.10 -22.99 -24.71
CA GLY A 304 7.05 -22.32 -23.92
C GLY A 304 6.04 -21.54 -24.78
N ILE A 305 6.45 -21.04 -25.95
CA ILE A 305 5.56 -20.40 -26.91
C ILE A 305 4.61 -21.44 -27.54
N LEU A 306 5.13 -22.60 -27.94
CA LEU A 306 4.32 -23.70 -28.46
C LEU A 306 3.30 -24.18 -27.43
N GLU A 307 3.70 -24.31 -26.16
CA GLU A 307 2.81 -24.62 -25.04
C GLU A 307 1.68 -23.58 -24.92
N GLN A 308 2.01 -22.28 -25.01
CA GLN A 308 1.01 -21.21 -24.93
C GLN A 308 -0.04 -21.30 -26.04
N VAL A 309 0.40 -21.57 -27.28
CA VAL A 309 -0.48 -21.68 -28.44
C VAL A 309 -1.35 -22.94 -28.34
N LEU A 310 -0.77 -24.09 -27.94
CA LEU A 310 -1.52 -25.32 -27.72
C LEU A 310 -2.54 -25.17 -26.58
N ASN A 311 -2.16 -24.54 -25.45
CA ASN A 311 -3.08 -24.23 -24.36
C ASN A 311 -4.26 -23.37 -24.87
N SER A 312 -3.96 -22.36 -25.71
CA SER A 312 -4.98 -21.50 -26.32
C SER A 312 -5.92 -22.29 -27.23
N MET A 313 -5.38 -23.16 -28.08
CA MET A 313 -6.16 -24.03 -28.96
C MET A 313 -7.11 -24.93 -28.16
N THR A 314 -6.61 -25.58 -27.10
CA THR A 314 -7.42 -26.42 -26.21
C THR A 314 -8.50 -25.62 -25.49
N MET A 315 -8.21 -24.41 -25.01
CA MET A 315 -9.23 -23.53 -24.40
C MET A 315 -10.30 -23.11 -25.40
N VAL A 316 -9.94 -22.72 -26.62
CA VAL A 316 -10.91 -22.33 -27.67
C VAL A 316 -11.82 -23.51 -28.02
N ALA A 317 -11.25 -24.71 -28.14
CA ALA A 317 -12.02 -25.94 -28.37
C ALA A 317 -12.99 -26.22 -27.21
N GLY A 318 -12.48 -26.27 -25.99
CA GLY A 318 -13.22 -26.61 -24.77
C GLY A 318 -14.25 -25.57 -24.32
N GLY A 319 -14.08 -24.32 -24.76
CA GLY A 319 -15.03 -23.22 -24.55
C GLY A 319 -15.97 -22.97 -25.73
N GLY A 320 -15.98 -23.86 -26.73
CA GLY A 320 -16.88 -23.76 -27.88
C GLY A 320 -16.73 -22.46 -28.68
N ASN A 321 -15.53 -21.86 -28.69
CA ASN A 321 -15.25 -20.58 -29.36
C ASN A 321 -16.25 -19.46 -28.97
N TYR A 322 -16.72 -19.45 -27.73
CA TYR A 322 -17.73 -18.51 -27.22
C TYR A 322 -17.20 -17.74 -25.99
N LEU A 323 -17.35 -16.41 -26.01
CA LEU A 323 -16.79 -15.50 -24.99
C LEU A 323 -17.84 -14.84 -24.09
N LEU A 324 -19.12 -15.07 -24.37
CA LEU A 324 -20.22 -14.49 -23.61
C LEU A 324 -20.81 -15.51 -22.64
N ASP A 325 -20.02 -16.53 -22.27
CA ASP A 325 -20.43 -17.45 -21.23
C ASP A 325 -20.35 -16.73 -19.88
N THR A 326 -21.45 -16.83 -19.15
CA THR A 326 -21.58 -16.33 -17.79
C THR A 326 -21.70 -17.56 -16.92
N SER A 327 -20.60 -18.29 -16.71
CA SER A 327 -20.58 -19.39 -15.72
C SER A 327 -21.25 -18.87 -14.46
N HIS A 328 -22.19 -19.65 -13.89
CA HIS A 328 -23.07 -19.28 -12.77
C HIS A 328 -22.49 -18.17 -11.89
N SER A 329 -23.20 -17.05 -11.71
CA SER A 329 -22.72 -15.77 -11.15
C SER A 329 -21.99 -15.79 -9.78
N LEU A 330 -21.80 -16.96 -9.18
CA LEU A 330 -21.06 -17.22 -7.95
C LEU A 330 -19.64 -17.77 -8.20
N ASP A 331 -19.34 -18.13 -9.44
CA ASP A 331 -18.06 -18.68 -9.83
C ASP A 331 -16.94 -17.65 -9.66
N THR A 332 -15.81 -18.08 -9.09
CA THR A 332 -14.65 -17.21 -8.86
C THR A 332 -13.48 -17.60 -9.76
N GLN A 333 -12.53 -16.69 -9.94
CA GLN A 333 -11.25 -16.90 -10.62
C GLN A 333 -10.11 -16.23 -9.83
N GLY A 334 -8.90 -16.72 -9.97
CA GLY A 334 -7.70 -16.10 -9.42
C GLY A 334 -7.47 -14.71 -10.00
N CYS A 335 -7.14 -13.77 -9.13
CA CYS A 335 -6.89 -12.38 -9.51
C CYS A 335 -5.95 -11.68 -8.52
N LEU A 336 -5.49 -10.50 -8.91
CA LEU A 336 -4.87 -9.53 -8.02
C LEU A 336 -5.91 -8.54 -7.51
N THR A 337 -6.06 -8.47 -6.19
CA THR A 337 -6.83 -7.42 -5.51
C THR A 337 -5.88 -6.47 -4.79
N GLN A 338 -6.27 -5.19 -4.72
CA GLN A 338 -5.52 -4.19 -3.96
C GLN A 338 -5.95 -4.27 -2.50
N ARG A 339 -5.01 -4.63 -1.62
CA ARG A 339 -5.22 -4.61 -0.17
C ARG A 339 -4.45 -3.45 0.43
N THR A 340 -5.01 -2.87 1.50
CA THR A 340 -4.35 -1.79 2.23
C THR A 340 -3.42 -2.37 3.28
N HIS A 341 -2.12 -2.12 3.13
CA HIS A 341 -1.10 -2.48 4.09
C HIS A 341 -0.80 -1.30 5.03
N ILE A 342 -1.05 -1.52 6.32
CA ILE A 342 -0.71 -0.56 7.38
C ILE A 342 0.68 -0.92 7.93
N LEU A 343 1.60 0.04 7.86
CA LEU A 343 2.92 -0.09 8.46
C LEU A 343 2.85 0.00 10.00
N TRP A 344 3.73 -0.74 10.69
CA TRP A 344 3.73 -0.84 12.15
C TRP A 344 3.95 0.51 12.84
N GLU A 345 4.68 1.40 12.19
CA GLU A 345 4.96 2.77 12.63
C GLU A 345 3.66 3.56 12.87
N LEU A 346 2.62 3.34 12.05
CA LEU A 346 1.32 3.99 12.24
C LEU A 346 0.61 3.49 13.51
N ILE A 347 0.73 2.19 13.80
CA ILE A 347 0.17 1.57 14.99
C ILE A 347 0.88 2.13 16.23
N MET A 348 2.21 2.18 16.22
CA MET A 348 3.00 2.78 17.29
C MET A 348 2.62 4.25 17.52
N LEU A 349 2.49 5.03 16.45
CA LEU A 349 2.09 6.43 16.53
C LEU A 349 0.69 6.60 17.14
N SER A 350 -0.28 5.80 16.70
CA SER A 350 -1.65 5.82 17.23
C SER A 350 -1.69 5.41 18.71
N GLY A 351 -0.93 4.37 19.09
CA GLY A 351 -0.80 3.90 20.46
C GLY A 351 -0.18 4.95 21.39
N LEU A 352 0.92 5.59 20.97
CA LEU A 352 1.56 6.66 21.74
C LEU A 352 0.64 7.87 21.94
N THR A 353 -0.14 8.22 20.91
CA THR A 353 -1.10 9.33 20.98
C THR A 353 -2.23 9.03 21.97
N LEU A 354 -2.78 7.81 21.95
CA LEU A 354 -3.80 7.38 22.91
C LEU A 354 -3.26 7.30 24.33
N LEU A 355 -2.03 6.82 24.51
CA LEU A 355 -1.38 6.77 25.82
C LEU A 355 -1.20 8.18 26.40
N LEU A 356 -0.75 9.14 25.60
CA LEU A 356 -0.62 10.53 26.02
C LEU A 356 -1.98 11.12 26.42
N LEU A 357 -3.01 10.89 25.62
CA LEU A 357 -4.37 11.35 25.90
C LEU A 357 -4.90 10.77 27.22
N ALA A 358 -4.76 9.45 27.41
CA ALA A 358 -5.16 8.76 28.63
C ALA A 358 -4.40 9.29 29.86
N PHE A 359 -3.09 9.50 29.73
CA PHE A 359 -2.26 10.07 30.79
C PHE A 359 -2.74 11.48 31.19
N LEU A 360 -2.98 12.36 30.22
CA LEU A 360 -3.48 13.72 30.49
C LEU A 360 -4.86 13.70 31.15
N LEU A 361 -5.75 12.80 30.73
CA LEU A 361 -7.07 12.64 31.32
C LEU A 361 -6.99 12.20 32.78
N LEU A 362 -6.20 11.16 33.09
CA LEU A 362 -6.00 10.68 34.46
C LEU A 362 -5.31 11.74 35.33
N PHE A 363 -4.32 12.44 34.78
CA PHE A 363 -3.63 13.51 35.49
C PHE A 363 -4.58 14.67 35.82
N TRP A 364 -5.41 15.09 34.87
CA TRP A 364 -6.42 16.13 35.08
C TRP A 364 -7.43 15.71 36.16
N LEU A 365 -7.95 14.49 36.12
CA LEU A 365 -8.88 13.96 37.12
C LEU A 365 -8.24 13.96 38.51
N GLY A 366 -7.03 13.42 38.64
CA GLY A 366 -6.31 13.39 39.91
C GLY A 366 -6.04 14.79 40.49
N MET A 367 -5.64 15.74 39.63
CA MET A 367 -5.43 17.13 40.05
C MET A 367 -6.73 17.83 40.45
N SER A 368 -7.82 17.56 39.74
CA SER A 368 -9.14 18.13 40.04
C SER A 368 -9.69 17.61 41.36
N ILE A 369 -9.53 16.31 41.65
CA ILE A 369 -9.89 15.71 42.94
C ILE A 369 -9.07 16.34 44.06
N ARG A 370 -7.74 16.43 43.87
CA ARG A 370 -6.85 17.01 44.88
C ARG A 370 -7.17 18.49 45.14
N LEU A 371 -7.52 19.25 44.10
CA LEU A 371 -7.94 20.64 44.23
C LEU A 371 -9.20 20.75 45.10
N LYS A 372 -10.22 19.91 44.86
CA LYS A 372 -11.45 19.87 45.67
C LYS A 372 -11.19 19.54 47.15
N ILE A 373 -10.28 18.61 47.42
CA ILE A 373 -9.93 18.23 48.79
C ILE A 373 -9.25 19.39 49.51
N LEU A 374 -8.28 20.04 48.87
CA LEU A 374 -7.51 21.14 49.48
C LEU A 374 -8.30 22.44 49.58
N SER A 375 -9.22 22.70 48.66
CA SER A 375 -10.10 23.88 48.74
C SER A 375 -11.03 23.86 49.95
N GLY A 376 -11.30 22.68 50.53
CA GLY A 376 -12.08 22.58 51.77
C GLY A 376 -11.40 23.16 53.01
N GLY A 377 -10.08 23.42 52.95
CA GLY A 377 -9.30 23.97 54.06
C GLY A 377 -8.99 25.47 53.96
N ILE A 378 -9.48 26.18 52.94
CA ILE A 378 -9.24 27.62 52.71
C ILE A 378 -10.55 28.39 52.89
N ASN A 379 -10.47 29.69 53.17
CA ASN A 379 -11.63 30.58 53.14
C ASN A 379 -12.40 30.42 51.82
N VAL A 380 -13.72 30.25 51.92
CA VAL A 380 -14.61 29.92 50.79
C VAL A 380 -14.56 31.01 49.71
N GLU A 381 -14.42 32.27 50.12
CA GLU A 381 -14.33 33.42 49.20
C GLU A 381 -13.03 33.38 48.38
N ASP A 382 -11.89 33.09 49.02
CA ASP A 382 -10.60 32.95 48.33
C ASP A 382 -10.59 31.74 47.39
N ALA A 383 -11.15 30.61 47.83
CA ALA A 383 -11.24 29.40 47.01
C ALA A 383 -12.11 29.63 45.76
N ARG A 384 -13.26 30.30 45.90
CA ARG A 384 -14.12 30.68 44.78
C ARG A 384 -13.41 31.64 43.85
N TRP A 385 -12.72 32.66 44.39
CA TRP A 385 -11.99 33.62 43.58
C TRP A 385 -10.89 32.94 42.74
N ILE A 386 -10.06 32.09 43.35
CA ILE A 386 -9.02 31.33 42.62
C ILE A 386 -9.66 30.47 41.51
N GLN A 387 -10.81 29.86 41.79
CA GLN A 387 -11.47 28.99 40.83
C GLN A 387 -12.01 29.75 39.60
N GLU A 388 -12.55 30.94 39.79
CA GLU A 388 -13.21 31.73 38.73
C GLU A 388 -12.28 32.73 38.03
N ASN A 389 -11.25 33.23 38.72
CA ASN A 389 -10.48 34.40 38.29
C ASN A 389 -8.99 34.13 38.00
N THR A 390 -8.50 32.90 38.16
CA THR A 390 -7.11 32.56 37.81
C THR A 390 -6.92 32.61 36.29
N PRO A 391 -6.03 33.47 35.76
CA PRO A 391 -5.82 33.58 34.32
C PRO A 391 -4.93 32.44 33.80
N ILE A 392 -5.42 31.68 32.84
CA ILE A 392 -4.71 30.54 32.22
C ILE A 392 -4.73 30.66 30.69
N GLY A 393 -5.87 31.04 30.11
CA GLY A 393 -6.03 31.27 28.67
C GLY A 393 -5.87 32.73 28.25
N ASN A 394 -5.75 32.98 26.95
CA ASN A 394 -5.54 34.32 26.40
C ASN A 394 -6.61 35.32 26.84
N PHE A 395 -7.89 34.96 26.76
CA PHE A 395 -8.99 35.84 27.19
C PHE A 395 -8.97 36.13 28.69
N GLU A 396 -8.57 35.14 29.51
CA GLU A 396 -8.49 35.30 30.96
C GLU A 396 -7.30 36.22 31.32
N TRP A 397 -6.19 36.11 30.59
CA TRP A 397 -5.05 37.02 30.69
C TRP A 397 -5.39 38.44 30.23
N MET A 398 -6.18 38.59 29.15
CA MET A 398 -6.70 39.91 28.73
C MET A 398 -7.60 40.53 29.80
N ALA A 399 -8.50 39.75 30.40
CA ALA A 399 -9.35 40.20 31.49
C ALA A 399 -8.52 40.62 32.72
N GLN A 400 -7.46 39.86 33.03
CA GLN A 400 -6.54 40.23 34.11
C GLN A 400 -5.76 41.51 33.80
N ALA A 401 -5.33 41.71 32.55
CA ALA A 401 -4.65 42.93 32.13
C ALA A 401 -5.53 44.17 32.35
N VAL A 402 -6.84 44.08 32.03
CA VAL A 402 -7.81 45.16 32.31
C VAL A 402 -8.00 45.39 33.82
N ARG A 403 -8.00 44.34 34.64
CA ARG A 403 -8.07 44.49 36.11
C ARG A 403 -6.81 45.15 36.70
N GLU A 404 -5.66 44.95 36.06
CA GLU A 404 -4.38 45.51 36.52
C GLU A 404 -4.04 46.87 35.90
N SER A 405 -4.74 47.31 34.85
CA SER A 405 -4.44 48.55 34.12
C SER A 405 -4.59 49.83 34.96
N GLN A 406 -5.34 49.76 36.06
CA GLN A 406 -5.54 50.88 36.97
C GLN A 406 -4.40 51.06 37.99
N ARG A 407 -3.39 50.18 37.98
CA ARG A 407 -2.23 50.28 38.87
C ARG A 407 -1.02 50.85 38.12
N PRO A 408 -0.43 51.96 38.59
CA PRO A 408 0.81 52.47 37.99
C PRO A 408 1.93 51.46 38.19
N ARG A 409 2.59 51.07 37.09
CA ARG A 409 3.84 50.29 37.11
C ARG A 409 4.96 51.10 36.45
N PRO A 410 6.08 51.38 37.15
CA PRO A 410 7.11 52.27 36.64
C PRO A 410 8.15 51.60 35.70
N MET A 411 7.88 50.42 35.15
CA MET A 411 8.90 49.63 34.44
C MET A 411 8.35 48.98 33.16
N GLU A 412 9.11 49.12 32.07
CA GLU A 412 8.92 48.38 30.82
C GLU A 412 9.39 46.93 31.02
N ILE A 413 8.59 45.94 30.61
CA ILE A 413 8.83 44.52 30.86
C ILE A 413 9.08 43.80 29.54
N GLU A 414 10.29 43.25 29.37
CA GLU A 414 10.60 42.38 28.23
C GLU A 414 10.18 40.92 28.48
N THR A 415 9.94 40.16 27.40
CA THR A 415 9.52 38.75 27.49
C THR A 415 10.57 37.85 28.16
N ALA A 416 11.85 38.20 28.07
CA ALA A 416 12.94 37.46 28.69
C ALA A 416 12.92 37.56 30.23
N ASP A 417 12.34 38.65 30.78
CA ASP A 417 12.32 38.92 32.21
C ASP A 417 11.20 38.19 32.95
N LEU A 418 10.25 37.59 32.22
CA LEU A 418 9.06 36.91 32.77
C LEU A 418 9.39 35.82 33.81
N LYS A 419 10.61 35.27 33.81
CA LYS A 419 11.08 34.30 34.81
C LYS A 419 11.06 34.84 36.25
N GLY A 420 11.25 36.14 36.45
CA GLY A 420 11.27 36.79 37.78
C GLY A 420 9.89 37.16 38.33
N TRP A 421 8.84 36.99 37.53
CA TRP A 421 7.49 37.47 37.84
C TRP A 421 6.57 36.35 38.32
N TYR A 422 5.73 36.67 39.31
CA TYR A 422 4.84 35.73 39.98
C TYR A 422 3.43 36.30 40.09
N PHE A 423 2.43 35.46 39.91
CA PHE A 423 1.04 35.76 40.19
C PHE A 423 0.62 35.15 41.53
N GLY A 424 0.01 35.92 42.42
CA GLY A 424 -0.37 35.43 43.74
C GLY A 424 -0.99 36.48 44.66
N GLY A 425 -1.39 36.05 45.85
CA GLY A 425 -1.98 36.95 46.86
C GLY A 425 -0.97 38.01 47.32
N SER A 426 -1.35 39.28 47.28
CA SER A 426 -0.50 40.37 47.78
C SER A 426 -0.44 40.38 49.31
N SER A 427 0.74 40.62 49.87
CA SER A 427 0.91 40.85 51.31
C SER A 427 0.69 42.31 51.72
N ASP A 428 0.48 43.22 50.75
CA ASP A 428 0.53 44.66 50.98
C ASP A 428 -0.83 45.24 51.42
N GLY A 429 -1.54 44.53 52.31
CA GLY A 429 -2.73 45.02 53.03
C GLY A 429 -4.02 45.21 52.22
N GLY A 430 -3.98 45.20 50.88
CA GLY A 430 -5.14 45.50 50.02
C GLY A 430 -6.04 44.32 49.62
N GLY A 431 -5.70 43.07 49.98
CA GLY A 431 -6.42 41.88 49.51
C GLY A 431 -6.30 41.64 47.99
N GLY A 432 -6.49 40.40 47.54
CA GLY A 432 -6.53 40.04 46.11
C GLY A 432 -5.22 39.50 45.51
N TYR A 433 -5.34 38.91 44.32
CA TYR A 433 -4.26 38.26 43.57
C TYR A 433 -3.79 39.11 42.39
N TRP A 434 -2.48 39.32 42.30
CA TRP A 434 -1.87 40.25 41.35
C TRP A 434 -0.53 39.73 40.84
N ILE A 435 -0.08 40.25 39.71
CA ILE A 435 1.31 40.05 39.24
C ILE A 435 2.28 40.87 40.11
N THR A 436 3.33 40.23 40.62
CA THR A 436 4.37 40.82 41.48
C THR A 436 5.75 40.37 41.03
N ASN A 437 6.75 41.25 41.13
CA ASN A 437 8.16 40.93 40.88
C ASN A 437 8.86 40.64 42.21
N LYS A 438 9.50 39.47 42.35
CA LYS A 438 10.25 39.15 43.58
C LYS A 438 11.58 39.91 43.70
N VAL A 439 12.14 40.38 42.60
CA VAL A 439 13.41 41.11 42.56
C VAL A 439 13.23 42.58 42.98
N ALA A 440 12.07 43.19 42.72
CA ALA A 440 11.79 44.57 43.13
C ALA A 440 11.60 44.77 44.65
N ARG A 441 11.45 43.68 45.42
CA ARG A 441 11.29 43.76 46.89
C ARG A 441 12.58 44.06 47.65
N SER A 442 13.76 43.82 47.08
CA SER A 442 15.02 44.16 47.75
C SER A 442 15.34 45.66 47.67
N ASN A 443 14.86 46.37 46.64
CA ASN A 443 15.30 47.74 46.38
C ASN A 443 14.35 48.80 46.96
N ILE A 444 13.09 48.47 47.24
CA ILE A 444 12.12 49.44 47.80
C ILE A 444 12.30 49.63 49.33
N ALA A 445 13.01 48.72 50.01
CA ALA A 445 13.26 48.83 51.46
C ALA A 445 14.46 49.73 51.82
N GLU A 446 15.27 50.17 50.87
CA GLU A 446 16.47 51.00 51.13
C GLU A 446 16.31 52.50 50.80
N GLU A 447 15.28 52.91 50.06
CA GLU A 447 15.16 54.31 49.58
C GLU A 447 14.26 55.24 50.43
N SER A 448 13.71 54.79 51.57
CA SER A 448 12.84 55.63 52.42
C SER A 448 13.43 56.04 53.78
N ILE A 449 14.73 55.88 54.03
CA ILE A 449 15.40 56.42 55.24
C ILE A 449 16.74 57.06 54.89
N SER A 450 16.72 58.34 54.47
CA SER A 450 17.61 59.39 55.01
C SER A 450 17.34 60.75 54.36
N LEU A 451 16.56 61.53 55.11
CA LEU A 451 16.59 62.98 55.30
C LEU A 451 17.58 63.83 54.48
N GLN A 452 17.00 64.73 53.68
CA GLN A 452 17.23 66.19 53.71
C GLN A 452 18.54 66.66 54.38
N SER A 453 19.47 67.19 53.57
CA SER A 453 20.38 68.25 53.99
C SER A 453 20.31 69.44 53.01
N ASN A 454 19.52 70.43 53.39
CA ASN A 454 19.79 71.85 53.13
C ASN A 454 20.18 72.39 54.52
N SER A 455 21.19 73.24 54.75
CA SER A 455 21.84 74.24 53.92
C SER A 455 23.17 74.67 54.58
N ALA A 456 24.08 75.19 53.76
CA ALA A 456 25.31 75.85 54.17
C ALA A 456 25.08 77.11 55.03
N LEU A 457 25.86 77.25 56.11
CA LEU A 457 26.78 78.35 56.42
C LEU A 457 27.58 78.03 57.70
#